data_AF-A0AAU8EY74-F1
#
_entry.id   AF-A0AAU8EY74-F1
#
_cell.length_a   1.000
_cell.length_b   1.000
_cell.length_c   1.000
_cell.angle_alpha   90.00
_cell.angle_beta   90.00
_cell.angle_gamma   90.00
#
_symmetry.space_group_name_H-M   'P 1'
#
loop_
_entity.id
_entity.type
_entity.pdbx_description
1 polymer ?
#
loop_
_entity_poly.entity_id
_entity_poly.type
_entity_poly.pdbx_seq_one_letter_code
_entity_poly.pdbx_strand_id
1 'polypeptide(L)'
;MATRRRTAAPNAEWVLMYRGGLTRSRIAALTRAPAATIGYHLSVALAADPGLQAEHEKAAGPPPVQVGGQGLARMRQLMVMVQETGRYPSRTAADADERRLASWLERRRRDAAAGTLAPAYRDGLAALPDWQRPPRSVADEARWRDRLAALVRYRSAGHDWPRHKTIVTGKEHDLGVWLHFQRQKARRGELEPDKARALDEMLPGWRSGRQRGRKPGTGTV
;
A
#
# COMPACT_ATOMS: atom_id res chain seq x y z
N MET A 1 -22.18 29.81 -53.35
CA MET A 1 -20.95 30.11 -52.58
C MET A 1 -21.35 30.42 -51.15
N ALA A 2 -21.13 29.50 -50.21
CA ALA A 2 -21.50 29.70 -48.81
C ALA A 2 -20.41 30.49 -48.08
N THR A 3 -20.73 31.72 -47.70
CA THR A 3 -19.90 32.60 -46.88
C THR A 3 -19.65 31.94 -45.53
N ARG A 4 -18.45 31.38 -45.33
CA ARG A 4 -17.95 31.00 -44.01
C ARG A 4 -17.95 32.25 -43.14
N ARG A 5 -18.95 32.41 -42.27
CA ARG A 5 -18.89 33.36 -41.15
C ARG A 5 -17.58 33.08 -40.42
N ARG A 6 -16.65 34.05 -40.45
CA ARG A 6 -15.45 34.01 -39.61
C ARG A 6 -15.95 34.13 -38.17
N THR A 7 -16.10 33.01 -37.48
CA THR A 7 -16.45 33.01 -36.05
C THR A 7 -15.36 33.80 -35.32
N ALA A 8 -15.75 34.87 -34.64
CA ALA A 8 -14.81 35.68 -33.87
C ALA A 8 -14.11 34.79 -32.82
N ALA A 9 -12.81 34.97 -32.64
CA ALA A 9 -12.09 34.30 -31.55
C ALA A 9 -12.38 35.03 -30.23
N PRO A 10 -12.53 34.32 -29.10
CA PRO A 10 -12.45 32.86 -28.96
C PRO A 10 -13.77 32.16 -29.30
N ASN A 11 -13.69 30.88 -29.69
CA ASN A 11 -14.87 30.07 -29.95
C ASN A 11 -15.44 29.60 -28.60
N ALA A 12 -16.65 30.06 -28.25
CA ALA A 12 -17.27 29.79 -26.96
C ALA A 12 -17.44 28.29 -26.65
N GLU A 13 -17.75 27.47 -27.65
CA GLU A 13 -17.92 26.02 -27.48
C GLU A 13 -16.60 25.36 -27.05
N TRP A 14 -15.49 25.70 -27.72
CA TRP A 14 -14.18 25.14 -27.39
C TRP A 14 -13.68 25.60 -26.02
N VAL A 15 -14.00 26.83 -25.62
CA VAL A 15 -13.69 27.34 -24.29
C VAL A 15 -14.46 26.57 -23.22
N LEU A 16 -15.75 26.30 -23.43
CA LEU A 16 -16.54 25.49 -22.50
C LEU A 16 -16.02 24.04 -22.39
N MET A 17 -15.66 23.42 -23.51
CA MET A 17 -15.05 22.09 -23.49
C MET A 17 -13.73 22.09 -22.71
N TYR A 18 -12.88 23.11 -22.92
CA TYR A 18 -11.61 23.24 -22.19
C TYR A 18 -11.84 23.47 -20.70
N ARG A 19 -12.74 24.41 -20.34
CA ARG A 19 -13.16 24.67 -18.95
C ARG A 19 -13.68 23.41 -18.26
N GLY A 20 -14.38 22.54 -19.00
CA GLY A 20 -14.84 21.23 -18.55
C GLY A 20 -13.76 20.14 -18.45
N GLY A 21 -12.48 20.49 -18.61
CA GLY A 21 -11.35 19.57 -18.41
C GLY A 21 -10.88 18.83 -19.67
N LEU A 22 -11.45 19.11 -20.86
CA LEU A 22 -10.99 18.46 -22.09
C LEU A 22 -9.68 19.08 -22.60
N THR A 23 -8.73 18.23 -23.00
CA THR A 23 -7.47 18.67 -23.62
C THR A 23 -7.69 19.16 -25.04
N ARG A 24 -6.78 20.02 -25.54
CA ARG A 24 -6.83 20.57 -26.92
C ARG A 24 -6.96 19.48 -27.98
N SER A 25 -6.22 18.38 -27.82
CA SER A 25 -6.27 17.23 -28.73
C SER A 25 -7.61 16.50 -28.68
N ARG A 26 -8.24 16.42 -27.50
CA ARG A 26 -9.57 15.81 -27.32
C ARG A 26 -10.64 16.67 -28.00
N ILE A 27 -10.57 17.98 -27.82
CA ILE A 27 -11.47 18.95 -28.47
C ILE A 27 -11.32 18.86 -29.99
N ALA A 28 -10.09 18.79 -30.51
CA ALA A 28 -9.82 18.61 -31.94
C ALA A 28 -10.42 17.32 -32.50
N ALA A 29 -10.26 16.20 -31.78
CA ALA A 29 -10.84 14.93 -32.19
C ALA A 29 -12.38 14.96 -32.22
N LEU A 30 -13.03 15.57 -31.21
CA LEU A 30 -14.48 15.64 -31.11
C LEU A 30 -15.10 16.58 -32.14
N THR A 31 -14.49 17.74 -32.34
CA THR A 31 -15.02 18.79 -33.23
C THR A 31 -14.54 18.63 -34.67
N ARG A 32 -13.61 17.70 -34.92
CA ARG A 32 -12.89 17.53 -36.20
C ARG A 32 -12.25 18.83 -36.71
N ALA A 33 -11.98 19.78 -35.81
CA ALA A 33 -11.30 21.03 -36.13
C ALA A 33 -9.78 20.88 -35.99
N PRO A 34 -8.96 21.64 -36.74
CA PRO A 34 -7.52 21.58 -36.62
C PRO A 34 -7.05 21.98 -35.21
N ALA A 35 -6.15 21.18 -34.62
CA ALA A 35 -5.62 21.43 -33.27
C ALA A 35 -4.92 22.80 -33.15
N ALA A 36 -4.26 23.27 -34.22
CA ALA A 36 -3.64 24.60 -34.27
C ALA A 36 -4.68 25.73 -34.14
N THR A 37 -5.84 25.58 -34.82
CA THR A 37 -6.94 26.55 -34.74
C THR A 37 -7.54 26.57 -33.34
N ILE A 38 -7.78 25.41 -32.73
CA ILE A 38 -8.24 25.34 -31.34
C ILE A 38 -7.22 25.98 -30.39
N GLY A 39 -5.92 25.73 -30.60
CA GLY A 39 -4.84 26.33 -29.81
C GLY A 39 -4.88 27.86 -29.82
N TYR A 40 -5.09 28.47 -30.99
CA TYR A 40 -5.24 29.92 -31.12
C TYR A 40 -6.46 30.46 -30.39
N HIS A 41 -7.63 29.83 -30.53
CA HIS A 41 -8.85 30.30 -29.84
C HIS A 41 -8.72 30.15 -28.31
N LEU A 42 -8.07 29.09 -27.83
CA LEU A 42 -7.82 28.91 -26.40
C LEU A 42 -6.75 29.88 -25.87
N SER A 43 -5.73 30.23 -26.66
CA SER A 43 -4.75 31.25 -26.22
C SER A 43 -5.40 32.62 -26.06
N VAL A 44 -6.30 33.00 -26.98
CA VAL A 44 -7.09 34.23 -26.86
C VAL A 44 -7.99 34.18 -25.62
N ALA A 45 -8.66 33.04 -25.38
CA ALA A 45 -9.52 32.88 -24.21
C ALA A 45 -8.75 32.93 -22.87
N LEU A 46 -7.58 32.29 -22.80
CA LEU A 46 -6.72 32.30 -21.61
C LEU A 46 -6.13 33.69 -21.32
N ALA A 47 -5.87 34.48 -22.36
CA ALA A 47 -5.45 35.87 -22.20
C ALA A 47 -6.58 36.77 -21.67
N ALA A 48 -7.83 36.50 -22.06
CA ALA A 48 -9.01 37.25 -21.62
C ALA A 48 -9.53 36.81 -20.23
N ASP A 49 -9.37 35.54 -19.89
CA ASP A 49 -9.79 34.94 -18.61
C ASP A 49 -8.66 34.09 -18.01
N PRO A 50 -7.85 34.68 -17.10
CA PRO A 50 -6.80 33.94 -16.39
C PRO A 50 -7.32 32.79 -15.50
N GLY A 51 -8.59 32.80 -15.10
CA GLY A 51 -9.20 31.78 -14.24
C GLY A 51 -9.53 30.47 -14.99
N LEU A 52 -9.68 30.55 -16.31
CA LEU A 52 -10.02 29.42 -17.17
C LEU A 52 -9.06 28.22 -17.01
N GLN A 53 -7.76 28.49 -16.80
CA GLN A 53 -6.77 27.44 -16.57
C GLN A 53 -7.00 26.69 -15.25
N ALA A 54 -7.29 27.41 -14.17
CA ALA A 54 -7.54 26.81 -12.87
C ALA A 54 -8.85 25.99 -12.87
N GLU A 55 -9.87 26.46 -13.57
CA GLU A 55 -11.13 25.72 -13.77
C GLU A 55 -10.91 24.45 -14.59
N HIS A 56 -10.14 24.55 -15.68
CA HIS A 56 -9.74 23.40 -16.48
C HIS A 56 -9.02 22.35 -15.62
N GLU A 57 -8.04 22.75 -14.82
CA GLU A 57 -7.27 21.85 -13.96
C GLU A 57 -8.15 21.18 -12.90
N LYS A 58 -9.06 21.96 -12.27
CA LYS A 58 -10.04 21.44 -11.32
C LYS A 58 -10.98 20.41 -11.96
N ALA A 59 -11.39 20.63 -13.21
CA ALA A 59 -12.30 19.74 -13.93
C ALA A 59 -11.60 18.51 -14.54
N ALA A 60 -10.38 18.66 -15.07
CA ALA A 60 -9.61 17.59 -15.70
C ALA A 60 -9.12 16.54 -14.68
N GLY A 61 -8.98 16.95 -13.40
CA GLY A 61 -8.34 16.14 -12.38
C GLY A 61 -6.84 15.95 -12.64
N PRO A 62 -6.13 15.17 -11.80
CA PRO A 62 -4.73 14.90 -12.01
C PRO A 62 -4.53 14.17 -13.36
N PRO A 63 -3.53 14.57 -14.16
CA PRO A 63 -3.28 13.93 -15.45
C PRO A 63 -3.10 12.42 -15.25
N PRO A 64 -3.61 11.57 -16.16
CA PRO A 64 -3.42 10.14 -16.05
C PRO A 64 -1.93 9.85 -16.01
N VAL A 65 -1.47 9.22 -14.92
CA VAL A 65 -0.08 8.79 -14.76
C VAL A 65 0.26 7.90 -15.94
N GLN A 66 1.03 8.43 -16.88
CA GLN A 66 1.39 7.72 -18.11
C GLN A 66 2.20 6.48 -17.74
N VAL A 67 1.60 5.32 -17.96
CA VAL A 67 2.26 4.05 -17.71
C VAL A 67 3.17 3.73 -18.89
N GLY A 68 4.47 3.94 -18.73
CA GLY A 68 5.45 3.60 -19.77
C GLY A 68 5.43 2.10 -20.13
N GLY A 69 5.76 1.77 -21.38
CA GLY A 69 5.69 0.39 -21.91
C GLY A 69 6.49 -0.64 -21.11
N GLN A 70 7.64 -0.23 -20.55
CA GLN A 70 8.45 -1.08 -19.66
C GLN A 70 7.70 -1.46 -18.36
N GLY A 71 6.83 -0.59 -17.87
CA GLY A 71 5.99 -0.84 -16.71
C GLY A 71 4.92 -1.88 -16.96
N LEU A 72 4.24 -1.79 -18.10
CA LEU A 72 3.25 -2.80 -18.53
C LEU A 72 3.92 -4.15 -18.81
N ALA A 73 5.13 -4.16 -19.39
CA ALA A 73 5.90 -5.38 -19.60
C ALA A 73 6.21 -6.10 -18.28
N ARG A 74 6.67 -5.36 -17.25
CA ARG A 74 6.92 -5.93 -15.92
C ARG A 74 5.65 -6.47 -15.26
N MET A 75 4.52 -5.78 -15.44
CA MET A 75 3.23 -6.28 -14.94
C MET A 75 2.86 -7.61 -15.59
N ARG A 76 3.01 -7.73 -16.92
CA ARG A 76 2.76 -8.99 -17.63
C ARG A 76 3.71 -10.11 -17.17
N GLN A 77 5.00 -9.83 -17.04
CA GLN A 77 5.98 -10.80 -16.53
C GLN A 77 5.62 -11.28 -15.12
N LEU A 78 5.20 -10.36 -14.24
CA LEU A 78 4.73 -10.72 -12.91
C LEU A 78 3.50 -11.63 -12.96
N MET A 79 2.52 -11.30 -13.80
CA MET A 79 1.31 -12.11 -13.93
C MET A 79 1.62 -13.52 -14.40
N VAL A 80 2.44 -13.66 -15.45
CA VAL A 80 2.89 -14.97 -15.97
C VAL A 80 3.57 -15.78 -14.87
N MET A 81 4.56 -15.18 -14.19
CA MET A 81 5.28 -15.86 -13.12
C MET A 81 4.35 -16.36 -12.00
N VAL A 82 3.41 -15.54 -11.56
CA VAL A 82 2.47 -15.92 -10.48
C VAL A 82 1.52 -17.03 -10.93
N GLN A 83 1.07 -17.00 -12.20
CA GLN A 83 0.21 -18.05 -12.76
C GLN A 83 0.98 -19.38 -12.92
N GLU A 84 2.23 -19.33 -13.35
CA GLU A 84 3.05 -20.54 -13.56
C GLU A 84 3.53 -21.16 -12.24
N THR A 85 3.97 -20.34 -11.30
CA THR A 85 4.63 -20.82 -10.07
C THR A 85 3.72 -20.83 -8.85
N GLY A 86 2.55 -20.19 -8.93
CA GLY A 86 1.65 -19.98 -7.79
C GLY A 86 2.21 -19.07 -6.70
N ARG A 87 3.41 -18.48 -6.89
CA ARG A 87 4.12 -17.67 -5.89
C ARG A 87 4.47 -16.29 -6.43
N TYR A 88 4.52 -15.32 -5.51
CA TYR A 88 5.03 -13.99 -5.81
C TYR A 88 6.57 -13.98 -5.87
N PRO A 89 7.16 -13.05 -6.65
CA PRO A 89 8.61 -12.93 -6.76
C PRO A 89 9.25 -12.53 -5.43
N SER A 90 10.43 -13.09 -5.17
CA SER A 90 11.22 -12.84 -3.96
C SER A 90 12.39 -11.90 -4.23
N ARG A 91 12.66 -11.00 -3.27
CA ARG A 91 13.87 -10.14 -3.29
C ARG A 91 15.17 -10.92 -3.03
N THR A 92 15.07 -12.13 -2.50
CA THR A 92 16.20 -13.00 -2.20
C THR A 92 16.30 -14.17 -3.19
N ALA A 93 15.54 -14.14 -4.29
CA ALA A 93 15.63 -15.15 -5.33
C ALA A 93 17.04 -15.18 -5.96
N ALA A 94 17.46 -16.34 -6.46
CA ALA A 94 18.73 -16.49 -7.16
C ALA A 94 18.73 -15.75 -8.51
N ASP A 95 17.58 -15.72 -9.19
CA ASP A 95 17.41 -15.02 -10.46
C ASP A 95 17.35 -13.49 -10.29
N ALA A 96 18.06 -12.77 -11.16
CA ALA A 96 18.14 -11.32 -11.13
C ALA A 96 16.85 -10.64 -11.59
N ASP A 97 16.16 -11.23 -12.56
CA ASP A 97 14.91 -10.67 -13.08
C ASP A 97 13.76 -10.86 -12.09
N GLU A 98 13.70 -11.99 -11.39
CA GLU A 98 12.79 -12.18 -10.26
C GLU A 98 13.00 -11.11 -9.17
N ARG A 99 14.26 -10.80 -8.80
CA ARG A 99 14.55 -9.75 -7.80
C ARG A 99 14.09 -8.37 -8.26
N ARG A 100 14.21 -8.07 -9.56
CA ARG A 100 13.73 -6.81 -10.16
C ARG A 100 12.20 -6.74 -10.13
N LEU A 101 11.51 -7.83 -10.47
CA LEU A 101 10.05 -7.93 -10.37
C LEU A 101 9.56 -7.78 -8.93
N ALA A 102 10.25 -8.40 -7.96
CA ALA A 102 9.94 -8.25 -6.53
C ALA A 102 10.05 -6.79 -6.06
N SER A 103 11.12 -6.09 -6.47
CA SER A 103 11.33 -4.68 -6.14
C SER A 103 10.29 -3.77 -6.80
N TRP A 104 9.92 -4.08 -8.05
CA TRP A 104 8.87 -3.36 -8.77
C TRP A 104 7.50 -3.53 -8.10
N LEU A 105 7.13 -4.77 -7.74
CA LEU A 105 5.87 -5.07 -7.05
C LEU A 105 5.78 -4.37 -5.69
N GLU A 106 6.87 -4.36 -4.92
CA GLU A 106 6.92 -3.64 -3.64
C GLU A 106 6.67 -2.13 -3.80
N ARG A 107 7.20 -1.52 -4.86
CA ARG A 107 6.90 -0.12 -5.18
C ARG A 107 5.41 0.07 -5.49
N ARG A 108 4.80 -0.82 -6.29
CA ARG A 108 3.37 -0.73 -6.62
C ARG A 108 2.45 -0.95 -5.42
N ARG A 109 2.84 -1.81 -4.48
CA ARG A 109 2.14 -1.93 -3.19
C ARG A 109 2.17 -0.64 -2.39
N ARG A 110 3.33 0.04 -2.34
CA ARG A 110 3.47 1.35 -1.68
C ARG A 110 2.62 2.43 -2.37
N ASP A 111 2.65 2.48 -3.70
CA ASP A 111 1.82 3.41 -4.47
C ASP A 111 0.32 3.14 -4.23
N ALA A 112 -0.09 1.86 -4.12
CA ALA A 112 -1.47 1.49 -3.80
C ALA A 112 -1.87 1.92 -2.39
N ALA A 113 -1.02 1.67 -1.39
CA ALA A 113 -1.25 2.09 -0.02
C ALA A 113 -1.32 3.63 0.12
N ALA A 114 -0.59 4.36 -0.72
CA ALA A 114 -0.63 5.82 -0.79
C ALA A 114 -1.79 6.37 -1.66
N GLY A 115 -2.57 5.51 -2.31
CA GLY A 115 -3.66 5.92 -3.22
C GLY A 115 -3.18 6.54 -4.54
N THR A 116 -1.90 6.45 -4.88
CA THR A 116 -1.28 7.06 -6.08
C THR A 116 -1.02 6.07 -7.21
N LEU A 117 -1.45 4.81 -7.05
CA LEU A 117 -1.28 3.79 -8.07
C LEU A 117 -2.08 4.13 -9.33
N ALA A 118 -1.39 4.12 -10.48
CA ALA A 118 -2.03 4.36 -11.77
C ALA A 118 -3.15 3.34 -12.04
N PRO A 119 -4.32 3.77 -12.56
CA PRO A 119 -5.47 2.89 -12.82
C PRO A 119 -5.12 1.62 -13.62
N ALA A 120 -4.33 1.76 -14.69
CA ALA A 120 -3.91 0.62 -15.51
C ALA A 120 -3.13 -0.47 -14.72
N TYR A 121 -2.32 -0.08 -13.73
CA TYR A 121 -1.66 -1.06 -12.87
C TYR A 121 -2.62 -1.66 -11.84
N ARG A 122 -3.51 -0.84 -11.28
CA ARG A 122 -4.51 -1.31 -10.32
C ARG A 122 -5.39 -2.38 -10.96
N ASP A 123 -5.91 -2.11 -12.15
CA ASP A 123 -6.84 -3.00 -12.85
C ASP A 123 -6.13 -4.30 -13.28
N GLY A 124 -4.90 -4.20 -13.78
CA GLY A 124 -4.10 -5.37 -14.16
C GLY A 124 -3.66 -6.22 -12.97
N LEU A 125 -3.24 -5.60 -11.86
CA LEU A 125 -2.83 -6.32 -10.65
C LEU A 125 -4.02 -6.90 -9.87
N ALA A 126 -5.22 -6.32 -9.99
CA ALA A 126 -6.43 -6.84 -9.35
C ALA A 126 -6.78 -8.28 -9.76
N ALA A 127 -6.28 -8.75 -10.90
CA ALA A 127 -6.42 -10.15 -11.33
C ALA A 127 -5.58 -11.13 -10.49
N LEU A 128 -4.63 -10.65 -9.70
CA LEU A 128 -3.74 -11.49 -8.88
C LEU A 128 -4.25 -11.58 -7.42
N PRO A 129 -4.35 -12.78 -6.84
CA PRO A 129 -4.93 -12.97 -5.51
C PRO A 129 -4.04 -12.41 -4.38
N ASP A 130 -4.59 -11.58 -3.50
CA ASP A 130 -3.86 -11.00 -2.36
C ASP A 130 -2.57 -10.26 -2.75
N TRP A 131 -2.47 -9.74 -3.98
CA TRP A 131 -1.24 -9.13 -4.49
C TRP A 131 -0.77 -7.95 -3.66
N GLN A 132 -1.65 -7.27 -2.95
CA GLN A 132 -1.31 -6.14 -2.09
C GLN A 132 -0.58 -6.57 -0.80
N ARG A 133 -0.78 -7.82 -0.34
CA ARG A 133 -0.18 -8.34 0.88
C ARG A 133 1.31 -8.67 0.65
N PRO A 134 2.25 -8.04 1.36
CA PRO A 134 3.67 -8.35 1.21
C PRO A 134 3.99 -9.78 1.68
N PRO A 135 4.85 -10.55 1.00
CA PRO A 135 5.33 -11.85 1.48
C PRO A 135 5.94 -11.78 2.89
N ARG A 136 6.56 -10.64 3.23
CA ARG A 136 7.08 -10.38 4.58
C ARG A 136 5.97 -10.44 5.64
N SER A 137 4.80 -9.86 5.39
CA SER A 137 3.73 -9.90 6.39
C SER A 137 3.18 -11.32 6.58
N VAL A 138 3.14 -12.13 5.52
CA VAL A 138 2.76 -13.56 5.63
C VAL A 138 3.80 -14.34 6.45
N ALA A 139 5.09 -14.14 6.17
CA ALA A 139 6.15 -14.82 6.92
C ALA A 139 6.25 -14.34 8.38
N ASP A 140 6.00 -13.06 8.64
CA ASP A 140 5.98 -12.49 9.99
C ASP A 140 4.76 -13.00 10.78
N GLU A 141 3.61 -13.14 10.12
CA GLU A 141 2.40 -13.75 10.69
C GLU A 141 2.64 -15.23 11.05
N ALA A 142 3.24 -16.00 10.15
CA ALA A 142 3.61 -17.39 10.43
C ALA A 142 4.57 -17.50 11.62
N ARG A 143 5.64 -16.69 11.63
CA ARG A 143 6.58 -16.63 12.76
C ARG A 143 5.88 -16.23 14.07
N TRP A 144 4.94 -15.30 14.02
CA TRP A 144 4.17 -14.91 15.20
C TRP A 144 3.35 -16.08 15.74
N ARG A 145 2.66 -16.83 14.87
CA ARG A 145 1.89 -18.03 15.25
C ARG A 145 2.78 -19.13 15.81
N ASP A 146 3.93 -19.38 15.22
CA ASP A 146 4.89 -20.38 15.72
C ASP A 146 5.39 -20.03 17.13
N ARG A 147 5.68 -18.75 17.38
CA ARG A 147 6.10 -18.27 18.70
C ARG A 147 4.98 -18.33 19.72
N LEU A 148 3.73 -18.01 19.34
CA LEU A 148 2.56 -18.21 20.18
C LEU A 148 2.41 -19.68 20.57
N ALA A 149 2.41 -20.58 19.57
CA ALA A 149 2.29 -22.02 19.80
C ALA A 149 3.43 -22.55 20.68
N ALA A 150 4.66 -22.08 20.47
CA ALA A 150 5.79 -22.44 21.33
C ALA A 150 5.61 -21.96 22.78
N LEU A 151 5.08 -20.76 23.00
CA LEU A 151 4.81 -20.24 24.34
C LEU A 151 3.67 -20.99 25.03
N VAL A 152 2.60 -21.34 24.29
CA VAL A 152 1.50 -22.17 24.78
C VAL A 152 2.03 -23.54 25.23
N ARG A 153 2.82 -24.21 24.39
CA ARG A 153 3.45 -25.50 24.76
C ARG A 153 4.35 -25.37 25.99
N TYR A 154 5.12 -24.29 26.08
CA TYR A 154 5.98 -24.02 27.22
C TYR A 154 5.16 -23.87 28.52
N ARG A 155 4.03 -23.14 28.46
CA ARG A 155 3.12 -23.00 29.61
C ARG A 155 2.38 -24.28 29.96
N SER A 156 1.95 -25.06 28.98
CA SER A 156 1.25 -26.34 29.19
C SER A 156 2.17 -27.42 29.76
N ALA A 157 3.47 -27.34 29.52
CA ALA A 157 4.48 -28.23 30.12
C ALA A 157 4.75 -27.95 31.62
N GLY A 158 3.96 -27.06 32.26
CA GLY A 158 4.08 -26.73 33.68
C GLY A 158 5.11 -25.64 33.98
N HIS A 159 5.75 -25.05 32.96
CA HIS A 159 6.66 -23.94 33.18
C HIS A 159 5.90 -22.64 33.51
N ASP A 160 6.47 -21.86 34.43
CA ASP A 160 6.02 -20.49 34.72
C ASP A 160 6.45 -19.52 33.60
N TRP A 161 6.04 -18.25 33.61
CA TRP A 161 6.32 -17.33 32.50
C TRP A 161 7.82 -17.19 32.18
N PRO A 162 8.20 -17.21 30.89
CA PRO A 162 9.61 -17.21 30.45
C PRO A 162 10.34 -15.92 30.84
N ARG A 163 11.61 -16.05 31.21
CA ARG A 163 12.46 -14.91 31.64
C ARG A 163 13.39 -14.46 30.51
N HIS A 164 13.40 -13.16 30.21
CA HIS A 164 14.35 -12.58 29.23
C HIS A 164 15.59 -11.93 29.87
N LYS A 165 15.57 -11.60 31.17
CA LYS A 165 16.70 -10.93 31.84
C LYS A 165 17.63 -11.89 32.58
N THR A 166 17.09 -12.98 33.12
CA THR A 166 17.85 -13.93 33.97
C THR A 166 18.53 -15.02 33.15
N ILE A 167 17.95 -15.37 32.01
CA ILE A 167 18.48 -16.36 31.08
C ILE A 167 18.91 -15.57 29.86
N VAL A 168 20.14 -15.78 29.40
CA VAL A 168 20.76 -14.99 28.32
C VAL A 168 20.71 -15.74 26.98
N THR A 169 20.54 -17.06 26.99
CA THR A 169 20.53 -17.90 25.78
C THR A 169 19.50 -19.03 25.88
N GLY A 170 19.00 -19.48 24.73
CA GLY A 170 18.11 -20.64 24.63
C GLY A 170 16.63 -20.30 24.49
N LYS A 171 15.81 -21.35 24.34
CA LYS A 171 14.38 -21.24 23.98
C LYS A 171 13.56 -20.41 24.97
N GLU A 172 13.88 -20.46 26.27
CA GLU A 172 13.18 -19.63 27.27
C GLU A 172 13.49 -18.13 27.09
N HIS A 173 14.75 -17.77 26.82
CA HIS A 173 15.14 -16.38 26.59
C HIS A 173 14.39 -15.80 25.39
N ASP A 174 14.40 -16.51 24.25
CA ASP A 174 13.72 -16.08 23.03
C ASP A 174 12.22 -15.83 23.25
N LEU A 175 11.55 -16.76 23.94
CA LEU A 175 10.13 -16.63 24.28
C LEU A 175 9.90 -15.47 25.25
N GLY A 176 10.81 -15.25 26.20
CA GLY A 176 10.78 -14.12 27.13
C GLY A 176 10.91 -12.77 26.43
N VAL A 177 11.83 -12.66 25.47
CA VAL A 177 12.04 -11.44 24.66
C VAL A 177 10.82 -11.18 23.79
N TRP A 178 10.32 -12.21 23.12
CA TRP A 178 9.12 -12.10 22.29
C TRP A 178 7.89 -11.66 23.10
N LEU A 179 7.65 -12.27 24.26
CA LEU A 179 6.54 -11.92 25.16
C LEU A 179 6.69 -10.49 25.70
N HIS A 180 7.91 -10.06 26.04
CA HIS A 180 8.17 -8.68 26.44
C HIS A 180 7.77 -7.68 25.34
N PHE A 181 8.12 -7.98 24.09
CA PHE A 181 7.77 -7.14 22.94
C PHE A 181 6.25 -7.09 22.69
N GLN A 182 5.53 -8.22 22.81
CA GLN A 182 4.06 -8.22 22.71
C GLN A 182 3.42 -7.34 23.80
N ARG A 183 3.93 -7.39 25.05
CA ARG A 183 3.44 -6.54 26.14
C ARG A 183 3.71 -5.06 25.90
N GLN A 184 4.88 -4.72 25.35
CA GLN A 184 5.21 -3.34 24.97
C GLN A 184 4.21 -2.82 23.93
N LYS A 185 3.95 -3.58 22.86
CA LYS A 185 2.99 -3.22 21.82
C LYS A 185 1.57 -3.07 22.35
N ALA A 186 1.12 -3.99 23.19
CA ALA A 186 -0.20 -3.90 23.82
C ALA A 186 -0.35 -2.64 24.68
N ARG A 187 0.68 -2.28 25.46
CA ARG A 187 0.66 -1.05 26.26
C ARG A 187 0.62 0.23 25.43
N ARG A 188 1.19 0.19 24.22
CA ARG A 188 1.18 1.32 23.27
C ARG A 188 -0.07 1.37 22.38
N GLY A 189 -0.95 0.37 22.47
CA GLY A 189 -2.09 0.24 21.55
C GLY A 189 -1.71 -0.14 20.11
N GLU A 190 -0.47 -0.59 19.89
CA GLU A 190 0.06 -0.96 18.57
C GLU A 190 -0.06 -2.46 18.27
N LEU A 191 -0.61 -3.24 19.21
CA LEU A 191 -0.85 -4.66 19.00
C LEU A 191 -2.14 -4.83 18.19
N GLU A 192 -2.04 -5.55 17.08
CA GLU A 192 -3.17 -5.87 16.22
C GLU A 192 -4.29 -6.57 17.02
N PRO A 193 -5.56 -6.16 16.87
CA PRO A 193 -6.66 -6.68 17.69
C PRO A 193 -6.79 -8.19 17.68
N ASP A 194 -6.60 -8.83 16.51
CA ASP A 194 -6.68 -10.29 16.37
C ASP A 194 -5.56 -10.99 17.15
N LYS A 195 -4.35 -10.41 17.16
CA LYS A 195 -3.20 -10.92 17.94
C LYS A 195 -3.43 -10.76 19.44
N ALA A 196 -4.02 -9.65 19.86
CA ALA A 196 -4.39 -9.43 21.26
C ALA A 196 -5.43 -10.46 21.73
N ARG A 197 -6.49 -10.67 20.94
CA ARG A 197 -7.53 -11.67 21.22
C ARG A 197 -6.94 -13.08 21.33
N ALA A 198 -6.13 -13.50 20.36
CA ALA A 198 -5.48 -14.81 20.40
C ALA A 198 -4.57 -15.00 21.63
N LEU A 199 -3.85 -13.96 22.07
CA LEU A 199 -3.04 -14.01 23.29
C LEU A 199 -3.90 -14.07 24.56
N ASP A 200 -4.98 -13.29 24.62
CA ASP A 200 -5.90 -13.28 25.76
C ASP A 200 -6.63 -14.63 25.91
N GLU A 201 -7.00 -15.27 24.80
CA GLU A 201 -7.63 -16.60 24.76
C GLU A 201 -6.66 -17.73 25.13
N MET A 202 -5.49 -17.79 24.49
CA MET A 202 -4.58 -18.94 24.65
C MET A 202 -3.67 -18.84 25.87
N LEU A 203 -3.42 -17.62 26.39
CA LEU A 203 -2.48 -17.37 27.48
C LEU A 203 -3.07 -16.41 28.52
N PRO A 204 -4.13 -16.78 29.26
CA PRO A 204 -4.69 -15.93 30.31
C PRO A 204 -3.62 -15.42 31.29
N GLY A 205 -3.63 -14.12 31.57
CA GLY A 205 -2.65 -13.47 32.45
C GLY A 205 -1.31 -13.10 31.80
N TRP A 206 -1.15 -13.31 30.48
CA TRP A 206 0.09 -12.96 29.77
C TRP A 206 0.49 -11.49 29.90
N ARG A 207 -0.45 -10.57 30.11
CA ARG A 207 -0.20 -9.13 30.26
C ARG A 207 0.52 -8.79 31.56
N SER A 208 0.13 -9.43 32.66
CA SER A 208 0.66 -9.19 34.01
C SER A 208 1.94 -9.98 34.27
N GLY A 209 2.07 -11.17 33.68
CA GLY A 209 3.22 -12.06 33.91
C GLY A 209 3.30 -12.59 35.34
N ARG A 210 4.50 -13.00 35.79
CA ARG A 210 4.70 -13.45 37.18
C ARG A 210 4.36 -12.31 38.12
N GLN A 211 3.49 -12.57 39.10
CA GLN A 211 3.31 -11.64 40.21
C GLN A 211 4.66 -11.54 40.94
N ARG A 212 5.17 -10.31 41.10
CA ARG A 212 6.31 -10.07 41.99
C ARG A 212 5.86 -10.49 43.39
N GLY A 213 6.54 -11.48 43.97
CA GLY A 213 6.30 -11.89 45.35
C GLY A 213 6.34 -10.66 46.26
N ARG A 214 5.19 -10.32 46.86
CA ARG A 214 5.15 -9.48 48.05
C ARG A 214 5.92 -10.25 49.11
N LYS A 215 7.08 -9.75 49.55
CA LYS A 215 7.72 -10.30 50.76
C LYS A 215 6.66 -10.25 51.87
N PRO A 216 6.36 -11.35 52.59
CA PRO A 216 5.62 -11.23 53.84
C PRO A 216 6.47 -10.32 54.73
N GLY A 217 5.89 -9.19 55.16
CA GLY A 217 6.54 -8.36 56.16
C GLY A 217 6.68 -9.21 57.41
N THR A 218 7.90 -9.57 57.77
CA THR A 218 8.22 -10.08 59.10
C THR A 218 7.92 -8.95 60.07
N GLY A 219 6.72 -8.97 60.63
CA GLY A 219 6.38 -8.19 61.82
C GLY A 219 7.21 -8.75 62.96
N THR A 220 8.21 -7.98 63.37
CA THR A 220 8.93 -8.17 64.62
C THR A 220 7.95 -8.01 65.78
N VAL A 221 7.85 -9.04 66.62
CA VAL A 221 7.29 -8.96 67.98
C VAL A 221 8.38 -8.42 68.90
#